data_AF-A0A6P1YFG3-F1
#
_entry.id   AF-A0A6P1YFG3-F1
#
_cell.length_a   1.000
_cell.length_b   1.000
_cell.length_c   1.000
_cell.angle_alpha   90.00
_cell.angle_beta   90.00
_cell.angle_gamma   90.00
#
_symmetry.space_group_name_H-M   'P 1'
#
loop_
_entity.id
_entity.type
_entity.pdbx_description
1 polymer ?
#
loop_
_entity_poly.entity_id
_entity_poly.type
_entity_poly.pdbx_seq_one_letter_code
_entity_poly.pdbx_strand_id
1 'polypeptide(L)'
;MIKNKKYLIVLIAFTFLIIFYEIPMQVDKSYQGYLYVQDKDDAGEVIDIRLKGKLTRNILTQNVFEGVLMINNKQLSVSSLKAGNLRVALEMKFKMNYYTLISRDEYGNTVLLVDVSKDFDLISGSGDFHKIEDRFSKELHYSFEAPALNRKEAVEVSKKIKRYINKS
;
A
#
# COMPACT_ATOMS: atom_id res chain seq x y z
N MET A 1 24.85 29.83 -33.08
CA MET A 1 25.35 28.67 -32.30
C MET A 1 24.52 28.33 -31.03
N ILE A 2 23.45 29.06 -30.69
CA ILE A 2 22.68 28.86 -29.43
C ILE A 2 21.46 27.92 -29.59
N LYS A 3 20.93 27.73 -30.81
CA LYS A 3 19.76 26.87 -31.08
C LYS A 3 20.03 25.39 -30.72
N ASN A 4 21.21 24.86 -31.06
CA ASN A 4 21.53 23.44 -30.87
C ASN A 4 21.63 23.01 -29.39
N LYS A 5 22.05 23.93 -28.50
CA LYS A 5 22.14 23.64 -27.05
C LYS A 5 20.76 23.49 -26.41
N LYS A 6 19.74 24.22 -26.87
CA LYS A 6 18.36 24.12 -26.35
C LYS A 6 17.74 22.76 -26.69
N TYR A 7 17.91 22.28 -27.93
CA TYR A 7 17.42 20.96 -28.33
C TYR A 7 18.12 19.83 -27.57
N LEU A 8 19.42 19.97 -27.31
CA LEU A 8 20.17 19.00 -26.50
C LEU A 8 19.63 18.90 -25.06
N ILE A 9 19.34 20.04 -24.42
CA ILE A 9 18.76 20.07 -23.06
C ILE A 9 17.38 19.42 -23.03
N VAL A 10 16.52 19.73 -24.02
CA VAL A 10 15.20 19.12 -24.14
C VAL A 10 15.29 17.61 -24.35
N LEU A 11 16.23 17.15 -25.19
CA LEU A 11 16.45 15.72 -25.42
C LEU A 11 16.89 15.01 -24.13
N ILE A 12 17.85 15.57 -23.40
CA ILE A 12 18.32 15.00 -22.11
C ILE A 12 17.17 14.93 -21.10
N ALA A 13 16.38 15.99 -20.97
CA ALA A 13 15.22 16.01 -20.08
C ALA A 13 14.17 14.97 -20.48
N PHE A 14 13.92 14.79 -21.78
CA PHE A 14 12.98 13.81 -22.31
C PHE A 14 13.47 12.37 -22.08
N THR A 15 14.74 12.09 -22.34
CA THR A 15 15.35 10.78 -22.04
C THR A 15 15.30 10.47 -20.55
N PHE A 16 15.60 11.45 -19.69
CA PHE A 16 15.52 11.27 -18.25
C PHE A 16 14.09 10.95 -17.79
N LEU A 17 13.09 11.61 -18.37
CA LEU A 17 11.68 11.30 -18.13
C LEU A 17 11.35 9.85 -18.50
N ILE A 18 11.74 9.40 -19.70
CA ILE A 18 11.47 8.01 -20.13
C ILE A 18 12.07 7.01 -19.13
N ILE A 19 13.36 7.14 -18.83
CA ILE A 19 14.06 6.23 -17.91
C ILE A 19 13.40 6.22 -16.52
N PHE A 20 13.01 7.38 -16.01
CA PHE A 20 12.38 7.50 -14.69
C PHE A 20 11.01 6.79 -14.59
N TYR A 21 10.26 6.76 -15.70
CA TYR A 21 8.97 6.06 -15.77
C TYR A 21 9.11 4.58 -16.14
N GLU A 22 10.17 4.18 -16.85
CA GLU A 22 10.43 2.77 -17.20
C GLU A 22 10.99 1.94 -16.05
N ILE A 23 11.86 2.52 -15.21
CA ILE A 23 12.50 1.78 -14.10
C ILE A 23 11.57 1.76 -12.88
N PRO A 24 11.04 0.58 -12.49
CA PRO A 24 10.17 0.49 -11.32
C PRO A 24 10.98 0.71 -10.04
N MET A 25 10.34 1.34 -9.05
CA MET A 25 10.93 1.51 -7.71
C MET A 25 10.78 0.22 -6.93
N GLN A 26 11.89 -0.33 -6.43
CA GLN A 26 11.84 -1.46 -5.50
C GLN A 26 11.42 -0.98 -4.11
N VAL A 27 10.50 -1.68 -3.49
CA VAL A 27 10.05 -1.46 -2.12
C VAL A 27 10.39 -2.71 -1.32
N ASP A 28 11.13 -2.55 -0.23
CA ASP A 28 11.35 -3.57 0.79
C ASP A 28 11.35 -2.86 2.13
N LYS A 29 10.23 -2.96 2.84
CA LYS A 29 9.99 -2.29 4.12
C LYS A 29 9.53 -3.33 5.14
N SER A 30 10.08 -3.23 6.34
CA SER A 30 9.72 -4.10 7.46
C SER A 30 9.29 -3.25 8.64
N TYR A 31 8.26 -3.70 9.35
CA TYR A 31 7.64 -2.99 10.45
C TYR A 31 7.29 -3.99 11.55
N GLN A 32 7.29 -3.49 12.79
CA GLN A 32 6.50 -4.09 13.86
C GLN A 32 5.09 -3.50 13.78
N GLY A 33 4.08 -4.36 13.72
CA GLY A 33 2.67 -3.96 13.70
C GLY A 33 1.91 -4.53 14.89
N TYR A 34 0.70 -4.02 15.10
CA TYR A 34 -0.19 -4.51 16.14
C TYR A 34 -1.49 -4.98 15.50
N LEU A 35 -1.80 -6.27 15.65
CA LEU A 35 -3.02 -6.92 15.19
C LEU A 35 -4.04 -6.92 16.32
N TYR A 36 -5.27 -6.54 16.03
CA TYR A 36 -6.36 -6.49 17.00
C TYR A 36 -7.71 -6.80 16.35
N VAL A 37 -8.71 -7.05 17.19
CA VAL A 37 -10.12 -7.17 16.76
C VAL A 37 -10.76 -5.80 16.84
N GLN A 38 -11.44 -5.34 15.78
CA GLN A 38 -11.90 -3.94 15.67
C GLN A 38 -12.77 -3.47 16.86
N ASP A 39 -13.60 -4.37 17.42
CA ASP A 39 -14.58 -4.09 18.46
C ASP A 39 -14.20 -4.62 19.86
N LYS A 40 -12.94 -5.01 20.07
CA LYS A 40 -12.45 -5.45 21.39
C LYS A 40 -11.27 -4.60 21.81
N ASP A 41 -11.37 -3.98 22.98
CA ASP A 41 -10.39 -2.97 23.42
C ASP A 41 -9.05 -3.57 23.88
N ASP A 42 -9.05 -4.81 24.40
CA ASP A 42 -7.89 -5.35 25.13
C ASP A 42 -7.22 -6.58 24.50
N ALA A 43 -7.71 -7.08 23.36
CA ALA A 43 -7.16 -8.26 22.72
C ALA A 43 -6.41 -7.89 21.43
N GLY A 44 -5.09 -8.11 21.44
CA GLY A 44 -4.25 -7.99 20.26
C GLY A 44 -2.87 -8.60 20.49
N GLU A 45 -2.09 -8.64 19.43
CA GLU A 45 -0.72 -9.15 19.47
C GLU A 45 0.18 -8.33 18.55
N VAL A 46 1.46 -8.30 18.90
CA VAL A 46 2.49 -7.73 18.04
C VAL A 46 2.78 -8.73 16.91
N ILE A 47 2.85 -8.22 15.68
CA ILE A 47 3.10 -9.00 14.47
C ILE A 47 4.24 -8.39 13.66
N ASP A 48 4.99 -9.23 12.97
CA ASP A 48 5.99 -8.77 12.00
C ASP A 48 5.32 -8.54 10.65
N ILE A 49 5.53 -7.37 10.06
CA ILE A 49 5.00 -7.04 8.74
C ILE A 49 6.14 -6.71 7.81
N ARG A 50 6.16 -7.31 6.62
CA ARG A 50 7.13 -6.97 5.58
C ARG A 50 6.46 -6.83 4.23
N LEU A 51 6.56 -5.64 3.64
CA LEU A 51 6.06 -5.33 2.31
C LEU A 51 7.22 -5.33 1.33
N LYS A 52 7.14 -6.21 0.32
CA LYS A 52 8.11 -6.28 -0.77
C LYS A 52 7.43 -6.16 -2.10
N GLY A 53 7.99 -5.41 -3.03
CA GLY A 53 7.45 -5.37 -4.38
C GLY A 53 8.07 -4.30 -5.24
N LYS A 54 7.41 -4.05 -6.36
CA LYS A 54 7.78 -3.03 -7.33
C LYS A 54 6.64 -2.02 -7.45
N LEU A 55 6.98 -0.73 -7.45
CA LEU A 55 6.08 0.35 -7.77
C LEU A 55 6.40 0.87 -9.18
N THR A 56 5.53 0.54 -10.12
CA THR A 56 5.59 1.02 -11.50
C THR A 56 4.93 2.38 -11.58
N ARG A 57 5.68 3.39 -12.05
CA ARG A 57 5.17 4.74 -12.22
C ARG A 57 4.41 4.83 -13.53
N ASN A 58 3.18 5.32 -13.48
CA ASN A 58 2.42 5.60 -14.69
C ASN A 58 2.36 7.10 -14.92
N ILE A 59 2.20 7.55 -16.18
CA ILE A 59 2.07 8.99 -16.50
C ILE A 59 0.62 9.44 -16.33
N LEU A 60 -0.34 8.69 -16.89
CA LEU A 60 -1.76 9.09 -16.96
C LEU A 60 -2.64 8.48 -15.86
N THR A 61 -2.14 7.46 -15.16
CA THR A 61 -2.88 6.76 -14.11
C THR A 61 -2.08 6.77 -12.81
N GLN A 62 -2.68 6.23 -11.75
CA GLN A 62 -1.98 5.98 -10.48
C GLN A 62 -0.78 5.04 -10.69
N ASN A 63 0.23 5.20 -9.84
CA ASN A 63 1.32 4.23 -9.78
C ASN A 63 0.75 2.87 -9.35
N VAL A 64 1.31 1.79 -9.90
CA VAL A 64 0.84 0.43 -9.65
C VAL A 64 1.89 -0.28 -8.84
N PHE A 65 1.49 -0.73 -7.65
CA PHE A 65 2.27 -1.62 -6.82
C PHE A 65 1.89 -3.08 -7.12
N GLU A 66 2.91 -3.93 -7.27
CA GLU A 66 2.77 -5.38 -7.34
C GLU A 66 3.83 -6.01 -6.45
N GLY A 67 3.42 -6.93 -5.58
CA GLY A 67 4.35 -7.53 -4.64
C GLY A 67 3.72 -8.52 -3.68
N VAL A 68 4.37 -8.65 -2.53
CA VAL A 68 3.97 -9.53 -1.45
C VAL A 68 3.95 -8.76 -0.13
N LEU A 69 2.92 -9.03 0.66
CA LEU A 69 2.84 -8.64 2.05
C LEU A 69 3.03 -9.89 2.90
N MET A 70 4.05 -9.87 3.75
CA MET A 70 4.27 -10.89 4.76
C MET A 70 3.71 -10.38 6.08
N ILE A 71 2.88 -11.20 6.72
CA ILE A 71 2.41 -11.01 8.09
C ILE A 71 2.90 -12.23 8.87
N ASN A 72 3.77 -12.01 9.86
CA ASN A 72 4.57 -13.04 10.49
C ASN A 72 5.26 -13.92 9.43
N ASN A 73 4.95 -15.21 9.40
CA ASN A 73 5.51 -16.19 8.46
C ASN A 73 4.56 -16.49 7.27
N LYS A 74 3.47 -15.74 7.11
CA LYS A 74 2.50 -15.92 6.02
C LYS A 74 2.72 -14.88 4.93
N GLN A 75 2.78 -15.35 3.69
CA GLN A 75 3.00 -14.52 2.50
C GLN A 75 1.71 -14.38 1.71
N LEU A 76 1.34 -13.15 1.39
CA LEU A 76 0.15 -12.80 0.62
C LEU A 76 0.56 -12.01 -0.62
N SER A 77 0.05 -12.40 -1.78
CA SER A 77 0.21 -11.60 -3.00
C SER A 77 -0.67 -10.37 -2.90
N VAL A 78 -0.08 -9.19 -3.10
CA VAL A 78 -0.80 -7.91 -3.03
C VAL A 78 -0.57 -7.07 -4.27
N SER A 79 -1.62 -6.38 -4.71
CA SER A 79 -1.54 -5.46 -5.85
C SER A 79 -2.38 -4.22 -5.62
N SER A 80 -2.02 -3.11 -6.25
CA SER A 80 -2.82 -1.88 -6.17
C SER A 80 -4.22 -2.10 -6.74
N LEU A 81 -5.23 -1.61 -6.02
CA LEU A 81 -6.59 -1.54 -6.51
C LEU A 81 -6.65 -0.67 -7.76
N LYS A 82 -7.15 -1.21 -8.88
CA LYS A 82 -7.26 -0.48 -10.15
C LYS A 82 -8.44 0.50 -10.09
N ALA A 83 -8.22 1.73 -10.56
CA ALA A 83 -9.29 2.68 -10.78
C ALA A 83 -10.26 2.17 -11.87
N GLY A 84 -11.56 2.30 -11.63
CA GLY A 84 -12.60 1.86 -12.59
C GLY A 84 -12.71 2.74 -13.83
N ASN A 85 -12.24 4.00 -13.79
CA ASN A 85 -12.21 4.90 -14.93
C ASN A 85 -11.08 5.93 -14.83
N LEU A 86 -10.78 6.64 -15.93
CA LEU A 86 -9.66 7.58 -16.04
C LEU A 86 -9.81 8.81 -15.13
N ARG A 87 -11.03 9.33 -14.94
CA ARG A 87 -11.28 10.49 -14.05
C ARG A 87 -10.91 10.15 -12.62
N VAL A 88 -11.37 9.00 -12.14
CA VAL A 88 -11.02 8.46 -10.83
C VAL A 88 -9.51 8.19 -10.77
N ALA A 89 -8.91 7.60 -11.81
CA ALA A 89 -7.47 7.32 -11.82
C ALA A 89 -6.60 8.59 -11.66
N LEU A 90 -6.99 9.70 -12.30
CA LEU A 90 -6.30 10.98 -12.17
C LEU A 90 -6.49 11.59 -10.78
N GLU A 91 -7.72 11.53 -10.26
CA GLU A 91 -8.03 11.98 -8.90
C GLU A 91 -7.21 11.23 -7.85
N MET A 92 -7.19 9.89 -7.94
CA MET A 92 -6.38 9.03 -7.08
C MET A 92 -4.89 9.37 -7.15
N LYS A 93 -4.36 9.60 -8.36
CA LYS A 93 -2.94 9.92 -8.57
C LYS A 93 -2.52 11.20 -7.84
N PHE A 94 -3.28 12.28 -8.04
CA PHE A 94 -2.87 13.62 -7.60
C PHE A 94 -3.36 13.97 -6.19
N LYS A 95 -4.48 13.40 -5.73
CA LYS A 95 -5.06 13.76 -4.43
C LYS A 95 -4.78 12.76 -3.31
N MET A 96 -4.74 11.46 -3.59
CA MET A 96 -4.54 10.47 -2.52
C MET A 96 -3.07 10.45 -2.10
N ASN A 97 -2.82 10.38 -0.79
CA ASN A 97 -1.47 10.21 -0.23
C ASN A 97 -1.20 8.78 0.27
N TYR A 98 -1.93 7.82 -0.30
CA TYR A 98 -1.86 6.41 0.03
C TYR A 98 -2.12 5.55 -1.22
N TYR A 99 -1.78 4.27 -1.11
CA TYR A 99 -2.09 3.20 -2.04
C TYR A 99 -2.99 2.21 -1.32
N THR A 100 -4.12 1.84 -1.94
CA THR A 100 -4.90 0.69 -1.49
C THR A 100 -4.42 -0.55 -2.22
N LEU A 101 -3.94 -1.52 -1.45
CA LEU A 101 -3.51 -2.84 -1.91
C LEU A 101 -4.56 -3.88 -1.55
N ILE A 102 -4.73 -4.86 -2.42
CA ILE A 102 -5.66 -5.97 -2.22
C ILE A 102 -4.93 -7.30 -2.37
N SER A 103 -5.21 -8.23 -1.45
CA SER A 103 -4.91 -9.65 -1.57
C SER A 103 -6.19 -10.40 -1.92
N ARG A 104 -6.09 -11.35 -2.85
CA ARG A 104 -7.22 -12.21 -3.25
C ARG A 104 -6.87 -13.69 -3.05
N ASP A 105 -7.89 -14.50 -2.77
CA ASP A 105 -7.77 -15.95 -2.78
C ASP A 105 -7.80 -16.51 -4.22
N GLU A 106 -7.69 -17.84 -4.34
CA GLU A 106 -7.73 -18.56 -5.61
C GLU A 106 -9.04 -18.40 -6.39
N TYR A 107 -10.13 -18.04 -5.70
CA TYR A 107 -11.45 -17.79 -6.29
C TYR A 107 -11.66 -16.31 -6.64
N GLY A 108 -10.67 -15.45 -6.38
CA GLY A 108 -10.73 -14.02 -6.65
C GLY A 108 -11.42 -13.19 -5.57
N ASN A 109 -11.81 -13.77 -4.44
CA ASN A 109 -12.38 -13.02 -3.33
C ASN A 109 -11.30 -12.24 -2.61
N THR A 110 -11.59 -11.01 -2.20
CA THR A 110 -10.68 -10.20 -1.40
C THR A 110 -10.51 -10.83 -0.01
N VAL A 111 -9.27 -11.17 0.34
CA VAL A 111 -8.89 -11.69 1.67
C VAL A 111 -8.41 -10.56 2.57
N LEU A 112 -7.69 -9.60 2.00
CA LEU A 112 -7.06 -8.52 2.75
C LEU A 112 -7.13 -7.22 1.93
N LEU A 113 -7.51 -6.13 2.59
CA LEU A 113 -7.40 -4.78 2.07
C LEU A 113 -6.42 -4.01 2.94
N VAL A 114 -5.46 -3.36 2.30
CA VAL A 114 -4.31 -2.74 2.98
C VAL A 114 -4.07 -1.36 2.39
N ASP A 115 -4.22 -0.32 3.20
CA ASP A 115 -3.85 1.04 2.86
C ASP A 115 -2.42 1.33 3.31
N VAL A 116 -1.59 1.78 2.38
CA VAL A 116 -0.17 2.07 2.59
C VAL A 116 0.10 3.52 2.23
N SER A 117 0.79 4.29 3.07
CA SER A 117 1.17 5.66 2.73
C SER A 117 2.09 5.70 1.50
N LYS A 118 2.10 6.82 0.75
CA LYS A 118 2.89 6.93 -0.49
C LYS A 118 4.40 6.73 -0.31
N ASP A 119 4.93 7.03 0.87
CA ASP A 119 6.33 6.81 1.28
C ASP A 119 6.59 5.41 1.83
N PHE A 120 5.54 4.58 1.95
CA PHE A 120 5.59 3.25 2.54
C PHE A 120 6.11 3.26 3.98
N ASP A 121 5.74 4.27 4.77
CA ASP A 121 6.10 4.33 6.19
C ASP A 121 4.95 3.97 7.13
N LEU A 122 3.70 4.01 6.65
CA LEU A 122 2.50 3.63 7.40
C LEU A 122 1.70 2.59 6.64
N ILE A 123 1.19 1.59 7.35
CA ILE A 123 0.31 0.55 6.82
C ILE A 123 -0.88 0.36 7.76
N SER A 124 -2.08 0.32 7.20
CA SER A 124 -3.32 -0.10 7.85
C SER A 124 -3.91 -1.23 7.03
N GLY A 125 -4.34 -2.32 7.64
CA GLY A 125 -5.02 -3.38 6.91
C GLY A 125 -6.10 -4.06 7.71
N SER A 126 -7.06 -4.62 6.98
CA SER A 126 -8.20 -5.33 7.53
C SER A 126 -8.63 -6.43 6.57
N GLY A 127 -9.14 -7.53 7.12
CA GLY A 127 -9.54 -8.66 6.28
C GLY A 127 -9.92 -9.92 7.05
N ASP A 128 -10.10 -10.98 6.28
CA ASP A 128 -10.48 -12.31 6.74
C ASP A 128 -9.23 -13.07 7.21
N PHE A 129 -8.73 -12.73 8.40
CA PHE A 129 -7.51 -13.33 8.94
C PHE A 129 -7.58 -14.85 9.13
N HIS A 130 -8.78 -15.41 9.30
CA HIS A 130 -9.01 -16.86 9.31
C HIS A 130 -8.65 -17.56 7.99
N LYS A 131 -8.63 -16.83 6.86
CA LYS A 131 -8.16 -17.34 5.55
C LYS A 131 -6.64 -17.25 5.40
N ILE A 132 -5.97 -16.55 6.32
CA ILE A 132 -4.51 -16.36 6.34
C ILE A 132 -3.88 -17.35 7.34
N GLU A 133 -4.47 -17.47 8.54
CA GLU A 133 -4.07 -18.43 9.56
C GLU A 133 -5.30 -19.01 10.28
N ASP A 134 -5.36 -20.34 10.38
CA ASP A 134 -6.51 -21.07 10.94
C ASP A 134 -6.79 -20.76 12.42
N ARG A 135 -5.82 -20.19 13.15
CA ARG A 135 -6.00 -19.82 14.56
C ARG A 135 -6.96 -18.65 14.78
N PHE A 136 -7.23 -17.86 13.73
CA PHE A 136 -8.13 -16.72 13.83
C PHE A 136 -9.58 -17.13 13.65
N SER A 137 -10.46 -16.62 14.51
CA SER A 137 -11.90 -16.85 14.40
C SER A 137 -12.47 -16.31 13.08
N LYS A 138 -13.38 -17.07 12.47
CA LYS A 138 -14.16 -16.65 11.28
C LYS A 138 -15.16 -15.53 11.59
N GLU A 139 -15.59 -15.43 12.84
CA GLU A 139 -16.65 -14.50 13.27
C GLU A 139 -16.11 -13.12 13.64
N LEU A 140 -14.79 -12.96 13.70
CA LEU A 140 -14.15 -11.72 14.17
C LEU A 140 -13.50 -10.98 13.00
N HIS A 141 -13.67 -9.66 13.00
CA HIS A 141 -12.99 -8.77 12.08
C HIS A 141 -11.68 -8.28 12.68
N TYR A 142 -10.58 -8.70 12.05
CA TYR A 142 -9.24 -8.33 12.48
C TYR A 142 -8.73 -7.15 11.66
N SER A 143 -7.92 -6.34 12.31
CA SER A 143 -7.19 -5.26 11.67
C SER A 143 -5.82 -5.11 12.27
N PHE A 144 -4.90 -4.63 11.46
CA PHE A 144 -3.55 -4.35 11.88
C PHE A 144 -3.14 -2.97 11.43
N GLU A 145 -2.21 -2.41 12.19
CA GLU A 145 -1.66 -1.10 11.94
C GLU A 145 -0.15 -1.18 12.17
N ALA A 146 0.62 -0.50 11.33
CA ALA A 146 2.07 -0.48 11.40
C ALA A 146 2.62 0.90 11.00
N PRO A 147 3.68 1.38 11.66
CA PRO A 147 4.36 0.77 12.81
C PRO A 147 3.56 0.98 14.11
N ALA A 148 3.37 -0.10 14.88
CA ALA A 148 2.71 -0.04 16.18
C ALA A 148 3.09 -1.26 17.04
N LEU A 149 3.32 -1.05 18.32
CA LEU A 149 3.61 -2.11 19.30
C LEU A 149 2.44 -2.35 20.28
N ASN A 150 1.42 -1.50 20.23
CA ASN A 150 0.26 -1.58 21.10
C ASN A 150 -0.97 -0.96 20.44
N ARG A 151 -2.13 -1.16 21.08
CA ARG A 151 -3.43 -0.66 20.61
C ARG A 151 -3.47 0.85 20.43
N LYS A 152 -2.84 1.60 21.34
CA LYS A 152 -2.85 3.07 21.31
C LYS A 152 -2.09 3.59 20.08
N GLU A 153 -0.91 3.07 19.82
CA GLU A 153 -0.11 3.40 18.63
C GLU A 153 -0.83 3.00 17.35
N ALA A 154 -1.45 1.82 17.33
CA ALA A 154 -2.25 1.36 16.19
C ALA A 154 -3.38 2.34 15.84
N VAL A 155 -4.10 2.82 16.85
CA VAL A 155 -5.15 3.84 16.66
C VAL A 155 -4.59 5.14 16.12
N GLU A 156 -3.38 5.55 16.52
CA GLU A 156 -2.72 6.74 15.99
C GLU A 156 -2.32 6.58 14.51
N VAL A 157 -1.78 5.43 14.12
CA VAL A 157 -1.48 5.08 12.73
C VAL A 157 -2.76 5.11 11.88
N SER A 158 -3.82 4.43 12.34
CA SER A 158 -5.13 4.40 11.67
C SER A 158 -5.68 5.81 11.46
N LYS A 159 -5.57 6.70 12.46
CA LYS A 159 -5.96 8.11 12.33
C LYS A 159 -5.12 8.87 11.30
N LYS A 160 -3.80 8.63 11.24
CA LYS A 160 -2.93 9.26 10.25
C LYS A 160 -3.31 8.83 8.83
N ILE A 161 -3.55 7.54 8.61
CA ILE A 161 -3.98 7.00 7.31
C ILE A 161 -5.36 7.55 6.93
N LYS A 162 -6.33 7.55 7.83
CA LYS A 162 -7.67 8.14 7.58
C LYS A 162 -7.61 9.62 7.18
N ARG A 163 -6.65 10.40 7.70
CA ARG A 163 -6.44 11.79 7.27
C ARG A 163 -5.94 11.88 5.83
N TYR A 164 -5.23 10.88 5.32
CA TYR A 164 -4.88 10.82 3.89
C TYR A 164 -6.08 10.45 3.02
N ILE A 165 -6.99 9.62 3.53
CA ILE A 165 -8.23 9.23 2.86
C ILE A 165 -9.20 10.42 2.76
N ASN A 166 -9.41 11.15 3.85
CA ASN A 166 -10.43 12.21 3.92
C ASN A 166 -9.99 13.56 3.33
N LYS A 167 -8.72 13.72 2.95
CA LYS A 167 -8.20 14.94 2.30
C LYS A 167 -8.24 14.88 0.78
N SER A 168 -8.58 13.74 0.19
CA SER A 168 -8.76 13.54 -1.26
C SER A 168 -10.17 13.87 -1.72
#